data_AF-A0A133Q894-F1
#
_entry.id   AF-A0A133Q894-F1
#
_cell.length_a   1.000
_cell.length_b   1.000
_cell.length_c   1.000
_cell.angle_alpha   90.00
_cell.angle_beta   90.00
_cell.angle_gamma   90.00
#
_symmetry.space_group_name_H-M   'P 1'
#
loop_
_entity.id
_entity.type
_entity.pdbx_description
1 polymer ?
#
loop_
_entity_poly.entity_id
_entity_poly.type
_entity_poly.pdbx_seq_one_letter_code
_entity_poly.pdbx_strand_id
1 'polypeptide(L)'
;RGGSIIDLCMRLEGCTLSEAICRLGQNATDNITYSSHKDFSQNNLQPTMAANETRKLISISDTLLPHLQEYLTKVRCIDLEKAKPFLKCISYEIRGRRYQAIGFANQSGGYELRDNGLFKGTIAPKDITLIFTDKHTEHAIDKPLPVCVFEGFVDFLSMKEEITSVCLVLNS
;
A
#
# COMPACT_ATOMS: atom_id res chain seq x y z
N ARG A 1 9.27 -22.05 -10.54
CA ARG A 1 7.92 -22.67 -10.43
C ARG A 1 7.23 -21.99 -9.26
N GLY A 2 6.14 -21.25 -9.49
CA GLY A 2 5.32 -20.63 -8.43
C GLY A 2 4.35 -21.64 -7.80
N GLY A 3 3.83 -21.30 -6.62
CA GLY A 3 2.90 -22.13 -5.82
C GLY A 3 2.55 -21.43 -4.50
N SER A 4 1.55 -21.94 -3.78
CA SER A 4 1.17 -21.48 -2.45
C SER A 4 2.22 -21.85 -1.38
N ILE A 5 2.10 -21.29 -0.17
CA ILE A 5 2.95 -21.66 0.97
C ILE A 5 2.85 -23.16 1.31
N ILE A 6 1.69 -23.77 1.02
CA ILE A 6 1.45 -25.21 1.19
C ILE A 6 2.27 -26.00 0.18
N ASP A 7 2.28 -25.57 -1.09
CA ASP A 7 3.08 -26.22 -2.15
C ASP A 7 4.58 -26.15 -1.83
N LEU A 8 5.03 -25.06 -1.21
CA LEU A 8 6.41 -24.92 -0.75
C LEU A 8 6.71 -25.90 0.40
N CYS A 9 5.84 -25.99 1.42
CA CYS A 9 6.00 -26.90 2.54
C CYS A 9 6.03 -28.37 2.09
N MET A 10 5.11 -28.78 1.23
CA MET A 10 5.07 -30.13 0.66
C MET A 10 6.36 -30.49 -0.09
N ARG A 11 6.97 -29.53 -0.80
CA ARG A 11 8.23 -29.74 -1.52
C ARG A 11 9.45 -29.80 -0.61
N LEU A 12 9.51 -28.92 0.39
CA LEU A 12 10.64 -28.84 1.30
C LEU A 12 10.70 -30.06 2.22
N GLU A 13 9.54 -30.54 2.66
CA GLU A 13 9.46 -31.57 3.69
C GLU A 13 8.95 -32.93 3.18
N GLY A 14 8.72 -33.05 1.87
CA GLY A 14 8.26 -34.29 1.23
C GLY A 14 6.95 -34.82 1.79
N CYS A 15 6.06 -33.93 2.24
CA CYS A 15 4.85 -34.30 2.96
C CYS A 15 3.58 -34.13 2.10
N THR A 16 2.51 -34.80 2.52
CA THR A 16 1.19 -34.69 1.91
C THR A 16 0.53 -33.34 2.23
N LEU A 17 -0.50 -32.97 1.47
CA LEU A 17 -1.29 -31.77 1.71
C LEU A 17 -1.79 -31.67 3.16
N SER A 18 -2.28 -32.78 3.72
CA SER A 18 -2.82 -32.81 5.08
C SER A 18 -1.72 -32.60 6.13
N GLU A 19 -0.53 -33.18 5.91
CA GLU A 19 0.61 -33.00 6.80
C GLU A 19 1.16 -31.57 6.74
N ALA A 20 1.24 -30.99 5.53
CA ALA A 20 1.65 -29.60 5.34
C ALA A 20 0.72 -28.63 6.10
N ILE A 21 -0.59 -28.82 6.01
CA ILE A 21 -1.57 -28.02 6.77
C ILE A 21 -1.38 -28.20 8.28
N CYS A 22 -1.17 -29.44 8.74
CA CYS A 22 -0.98 -29.72 10.16
C CYS A 22 0.30 -29.04 10.71
N ARG A 23 1.41 -29.15 9.99
CA ARG A 23 2.70 -28.56 10.39
C ARG A 23 2.69 -27.03 10.36
N LEU A 24 2.07 -26.43 9.33
CA LEU A 24 1.87 -24.99 9.27
C LEU A 24 0.97 -24.50 10.42
N GLY A 25 0.01 -25.31 10.86
CA GLY A 25 -0.83 -25.03 12.03
C GLY A 25 -0.13 -25.18 13.37
N GLN A 26 0.85 -26.09 13.49
CA GLN A 26 1.59 -26.36 14.74
C GLN A 26 2.53 -25.22 15.17
N ASN A 27 2.98 -24.39 14.24
CA ASN A 27 3.84 -23.23 14.53
C ASN A 27 3.05 -21.98 14.97
N ALA A 28 1.71 -22.06 15.04
CA ALA A 28 0.92 -21.03 15.69
C ALA A 28 1.11 -21.16 17.22
N THR A 29 2.17 -20.56 17.74
CA THR A 29 2.31 -20.37 19.19
C THR A 29 1.14 -19.53 19.70
N ASP A 30 0.65 -19.89 20.90
CA ASP A 30 -0.55 -19.38 21.58
C ASP A 30 -0.53 -17.88 21.96
N ASN A 31 0.15 -17.02 21.21
CA ASN A 31 0.19 -15.57 21.40
C ASN A 31 -0.35 -14.76 20.21
N ILE A 32 -1.03 -15.40 19.26
CA ILE A 32 -1.88 -14.66 18.32
C ILE A 32 -3.33 -14.90 18.70
N THR A 33 -3.91 -13.91 19.39
CA THR A 33 -5.35 -13.77 19.61
C THR A 33 -6.07 -13.59 18.27
N TYR A 34 -6.18 -14.67 17.50
CA TYR A 34 -7.27 -14.85 16.56
C TYR A 34 -8.31 -15.72 17.27
N SER A 35 -9.43 -15.10 17.63
CA SER A 35 -10.63 -15.81 18.06
C SER A 35 -11.07 -16.76 16.93
N SER A 36 -10.60 -18.00 16.98
CA SER A 36 -11.15 -19.07 16.17
C SER A 36 -12.42 -19.54 16.86
N HIS A 37 -13.55 -18.95 16.50
CA HIS A 37 -14.83 -19.61 16.69
C HIS A 37 -14.84 -20.85 15.78
N LYS A 38 -14.49 -21.99 16.38
CA LYS A 38 -14.92 -23.31 15.94
C LYS A 38 -16.44 -23.33 16.02
N ASP A 39 -17.11 -23.25 14.88
CA ASP A 39 -18.41 -23.87 14.66
C ASP A 39 -18.52 -24.28 13.19
N PHE A 40 -18.10 -25.52 12.92
CA PHE A 40 -18.52 -26.22 11.72
C PHE A 40 -20.00 -26.59 11.88
N SER A 41 -20.88 -25.64 11.56
CA SER A 41 -22.24 -25.95 11.15
C SER A 41 -22.31 -25.82 9.63
N GLN A 42 -22.35 -26.99 9.00
CA GLN A 42 -22.68 -27.17 7.61
C GLN A 42 -24.13 -26.68 7.43
N ASN A 43 -24.33 -25.55 6.74
CA ASN A 43 -25.50 -25.22 5.90
C ASN A 43 -25.42 -23.76 5.46
N ASN A 44 -25.10 -23.58 4.17
CA ASN A 44 -25.71 -22.67 3.21
C ASN A 44 -24.66 -22.35 2.14
N LEU A 45 -25.02 -22.61 0.89
CA LEU A 45 -24.32 -22.15 -0.30
C LEU A 45 -24.02 -20.66 -0.14
N GLN A 46 -22.78 -20.35 0.27
CA GLN A 46 -22.29 -18.98 0.24
C GLN A 46 -22.18 -18.59 -1.24
N PRO A 47 -22.81 -17.48 -1.67
CA PRO A 47 -22.54 -16.93 -2.98
C PRO A 47 -21.04 -16.70 -3.08
N THR A 48 -20.47 -17.17 -4.19
CA THR A 48 -19.14 -16.87 -4.70
C THR A 48 -18.65 -15.53 -4.16
N MET A 49 -17.54 -15.54 -3.41
CA MET A 49 -16.92 -14.32 -2.90
C MET A 49 -16.67 -13.35 -4.06
N ALA A 50 -17.53 -12.34 -4.17
CA ALA A 50 -17.29 -11.20 -5.03
C ALA A 50 -16.16 -10.39 -4.39
N ALA A 51 -14.93 -10.79 -4.68
CA ALA A 51 -13.75 -9.99 -4.46
C ALA A 51 -13.83 -8.75 -5.35
N ASN A 52 -14.49 -7.69 -4.88
CA ASN A 52 -14.31 -6.28 -5.25
C ASN A 52 -15.30 -5.42 -4.47
N GLU A 53 -14.97 -5.15 -3.22
CA GLU A 53 -15.65 -4.08 -2.48
C GLU A 53 -15.00 -2.75 -2.84
N THR A 54 -15.57 -2.11 -3.84
CA THR A 54 -15.05 -0.87 -4.41
C THR A 54 -15.06 0.22 -3.35
N ARG A 55 -13.88 0.76 -3.03
CA ARG A 55 -13.75 1.98 -2.21
C ARG A 55 -14.39 3.15 -2.95
N LYS A 56 -15.37 3.77 -2.32
CA LYS A 56 -16.05 4.95 -2.87
C LYS A 56 -15.39 6.22 -2.35
N LEU A 57 -14.79 7.00 -3.24
CA LEU A 57 -14.27 8.32 -2.91
C LEU A 57 -15.42 9.23 -2.44
N ILE A 58 -15.24 9.91 -1.30
CA ILE A 58 -16.19 10.89 -0.75
C ILE A 58 -15.70 12.31 -1.00
N SER A 59 -14.45 12.60 -0.61
CA SER A 59 -13.87 13.93 -0.76
C SER A 59 -12.35 13.90 -0.73
N ILE A 60 -11.76 14.96 -1.28
CA ILE A 60 -10.32 15.23 -1.33
C ILE A 60 -10.09 16.60 -0.69
N SER A 61 -9.09 16.69 0.19
CA SER A 61 -8.67 17.94 0.83
C SER A 61 -7.16 18.09 0.77
N ASP A 62 -6.67 19.33 0.69
CA ASP A 62 -5.22 19.63 0.71
C ASP A 62 -4.64 19.58 2.13
N THR A 63 -5.50 19.70 3.14
CA THR A 63 -5.09 19.71 4.55
C THR A 63 -5.16 18.31 5.13
N LEU A 64 -3.98 17.75 5.45
CA LEU A 64 -3.85 16.49 6.18
C LEU A 64 -4.32 16.65 7.63
N LEU A 65 -4.92 15.59 8.18
CA LEU A 65 -5.33 15.55 9.59
C LEU A 65 -4.11 15.46 10.52
N PRO A 66 -4.17 16.01 11.75
CA PRO A 66 -3.03 16.01 12.68
C PRO A 66 -2.40 14.63 12.89
N HIS A 67 -3.21 13.58 13.08
CA HIS A 67 -2.69 12.22 13.29
C HIS A 67 -1.96 11.64 12.06
N LEU A 68 -2.33 12.06 10.84
CA LEU A 68 -1.64 11.65 9.61
C LEU A 68 -0.31 12.43 9.46
N GLN A 69 -0.30 13.71 9.84
CA GLN A 69 0.93 14.51 9.88
C GLN A 69 1.92 13.97 10.92
N GLU A 70 1.44 13.58 12.10
CA GLU A 70 2.27 12.94 13.13
C GLU A 70 2.85 11.62 12.67
N TYR A 71 2.09 10.80 11.96
CA TYR A 71 2.60 9.57 11.36
C TYR A 71 3.76 9.86 10.38
N LEU A 72 3.59 10.83 9.46
CA LEU A 72 4.63 11.19 8.50
C LEU A 72 5.89 11.73 9.21
N THR A 73 5.71 12.64 10.16
CA THR A 73 6.82 13.36 10.81
C THR A 73 7.51 12.55 11.91
N LYS A 74 6.75 11.94 12.82
CA LYS A 74 7.28 11.26 14.02
C LYS A 74 7.60 9.78 13.77
N VAL A 75 6.83 9.10 12.92
CA VAL A 75 7.01 7.66 12.66
C VAL A 75 7.87 7.41 11.42
N ARG A 76 7.63 8.17 10.35
CA ARG A 76 8.35 8.02 9.08
C ARG A 76 9.50 9.02 8.89
N CYS A 77 9.66 9.99 9.78
CA CYS A 77 10.70 11.01 9.70
C CYS A 77 10.71 11.76 8.36
N ILE A 78 9.53 12.00 7.78
CA ILE A 78 9.35 12.70 6.51
C ILE A 78 9.21 14.21 6.76
N ASP A 79 9.91 15.00 5.95
CA ASP A 79 9.75 16.46 5.92
C ASP A 79 8.38 16.81 5.34
N LEU A 80 7.49 17.28 6.21
CA LEU A 80 6.11 17.57 5.85
C LEU A 80 6.00 18.72 4.84
N GLU A 81 6.90 19.71 4.90
CA GLU A 81 6.85 20.85 3.97
C GLU A 81 7.19 20.41 2.54
N LYS A 82 8.15 19.50 2.39
CA LYS A 82 8.49 18.89 1.10
C LYS A 82 7.42 17.91 0.61
N ALA A 83 6.75 17.20 1.52
CA ALA A 83 5.77 16.18 1.17
C ALA A 83 4.40 16.75 0.81
N LYS A 84 3.96 17.83 1.47
CA LYS A 84 2.64 18.47 1.31
C LYS A 84 2.19 18.64 -0.16
N PRO A 85 3.03 19.09 -1.11
CA PRO A 85 2.62 19.26 -2.50
C PRO A 85 2.11 17.98 -3.17
N PHE A 86 2.58 16.82 -2.72
CA PHE A 86 2.24 15.52 -3.30
C PHE A 86 1.08 14.81 -2.59
N LEU A 87 0.66 15.31 -1.43
CA LEU A 87 -0.24 14.61 -0.53
C LEU A 87 -1.62 15.26 -0.50
N LYS A 88 -2.64 14.42 -0.45
CA LYS A 88 -4.03 14.81 -0.21
C LYS A 88 -4.58 14.06 1.00
N CYS A 89 -5.53 14.64 1.70
CA CYS A 89 -6.39 13.93 2.65
C CYS A 89 -7.57 13.35 1.87
N ILE A 90 -7.65 12.02 1.81
CA ILE A 90 -8.71 11.30 1.09
C ILE A 90 -9.71 10.77 2.09
N SER A 91 -10.96 11.21 1.96
CA SER A 91 -12.10 10.60 2.67
C SER A 91 -12.79 9.62 1.75
N TYR A 92 -13.00 8.38 2.19
CA TYR A 92 -13.60 7.32 1.39
C TYR A 92 -14.52 6.42 2.21
N GLU A 93 -15.36 5.66 1.53
CA GLU A 93 -16.33 4.73 2.13
C GLU A 93 -16.05 3.29 1.71
N ILE A 94 -16.19 2.37 2.67
CA ILE A 94 -16.27 0.92 2.44
C ILE A 94 -17.47 0.40 3.24
N ARG A 95 -18.43 -0.25 2.58
CA ARG A 95 -19.63 -0.83 3.23
C ARG A 95 -20.34 0.14 4.19
N GLY A 96 -20.51 1.41 3.79
CA GLY A 96 -21.13 2.44 4.62
C GLY A 96 -20.28 2.98 5.78
N ARG A 97 -19.06 2.47 5.99
CA ARG A 97 -18.10 3.01 6.96
C ARG A 97 -17.17 4.00 6.29
N ARG A 98 -16.95 5.14 6.94
CA ARG A 98 -16.10 6.22 6.44
C ARG A 98 -14.70 6.12 7.02
N TYR A 99 -13.72 6.39 6.17
CA TYR A 99 -12.30 6.32 6.47
C TYR A 99 -11.60 7.55 5.92
N GLN A 100 -10.45 7.87 6.51
CA GLN A 100 -9.60 8.95 6.06
C GLN A 100 -8.15 8.44 5.99
N ALA A 101 -7.45 8.82 4.94
CA ALA A 101 -6.07 8.40 4.70
C ALA A 101 -5.29 9.48 3.96
N ILE A 102 -3.97 9.39 4.02
CA ILE A 102 -3.04 10.07 3.14
C ILE A 102 -3.23 9.49 1.75
N GLY A 103 -3.48 10.33 0.77
CA GLY A 103 -3.56 10.01 -0.65
C GLY A 103 -2.36 10.55 -1.40
N PHE A 104 -1.83 9.74 -2.30
CA PHE A 104 -0.81 10.11 -3.27
C PHE A 104 -1.35 9.84 -4.67
N ALA A 105 -1.46 10.89 -5.49
CA ALA A 105 -2.10 10.78 -6.80
C ALA A 105 -1.24 9.95 -7.77
N ASN A 106 -1.90 9.12 -8.56
CA ASN A 106 -1.28 8.43 -9.69
C ASN A 106 -1.63 9.09 -11.02
N GLN A 107 -0.94 8.69 -12.09
CA GLN A 107 -1.09 9.31 -13.41
C GLN A 107 -2.48 9.07 -14.05
N SER A 108 -3.21 8.05 -13.61
CA SER A 108 -4.54 7.70 -14.10
C SER A 108 -5.68 8.33 -13.30
N GLY A 109 -5.39 9.26 -12.38
CA GLY A 109 -6.39 9.96 -11.57
C GLY A 109 -6.91 9.18 -10.36
N GLY A 110 -6.29 8.04 -10.03
CA GLY A 110 -6.50 7.33 -8.78
C GLY A 110 -5.55 7.81 -7.68
N TYR A 111 -5.65 7.18 -6.51
CA TYR A 111 -4.84 7.54 -5.34
C TYR A 111 -4.32 6.32 -4.60
N GLU A 112 -3.03 6.27 -4.32
CA GLU A 112 -2.51 5.34 -3.32
C GLU A 112 -2.76 5.88 -1.91
N LEU A 113 -3.17 5.00 -1.02
CA LEU A 113 -3.63 5.31 0.33
C LEU A 113 -2.70 4.73 1.39
N ARG A 114 -2.38 5.57 2.38
CA ARG A 114 -1.74 5.18 3.64
C ARG A 114 -2.43 5.86 4.81
N ASP A 115 -2.69 5.13 5.88
CA ASP A 115 -3.20 5.69 7.13
C ASP A 115 -2.05 5.94 8.13
N ASN A 116 -2.27 5.66 9.41
CA ASN A 116 -1.27 5.69 10.48
C ASN A 116 -0.29 4.50 10.46
N GLY A 117 -0.24 3.71 9.39
CA GLY A 117 0.74 2.65 9.19
C GLY A 117 0.16 1.24 9.13
N LEU A 118 -1.11 1.07 9.47
CA LEU A 118 -1.81 -0.22 9.51
C LEU A 118 -2.38 -0.62 8.14
N PHE A 119 -2.71 0.36 7.30
CA PHE A 119 -3.39 0.14 6.03
C PHE A 119 -2.58 0.67 4.84
N LYS A 120 -2.61 -0.11 3.76
CA LYS A 120 -2.14 0.26 2.42
C LYS A 120 -3.23 -0.13 1.41
N GLY A 121 -3.50 0.73 0.44
CA GLY A 121 -4.31 0.35 -0.71
C GLY A 121 -4.52 1.51 -1.66
N THR A 122 -5.59 1.49 -2.47
CA THR A 122 -5.79 2.48 -3.54
C THR A 122 -7.26 2.91 -3.68
N ILE A 123 -7.49 4.14 -4.14
CA ILE A 123 -8.72 4.56 -4.84
C ILE A 123 -8.46 4.32 -6.31
N ALA A 124 -9.28 3.45 -6.91
CA ALA A 124 -9.13 3.07 -8.31
C ALA A 124 -9.20 4.29 -9.24
N PRO A 125 -8.49 4.25 -10.37
CA PRO A 125 -7.63 3.15 -10.85
C PRO A 125 -6.27 3.06 -10.13
N LYS A 126 -5.70 1.85 -10.03
CA LYS A 126 -4.30 1.67 -9.58
C LYS A 126 -3.37 1.94 -10.76
N ASP A 127 -2.35 2.74 -10.55
CA ASP A 127 -1.34 3.06 -11.57
C ASP A 127 -0.06 3.60 -10.92
N ILE A 128 1.00 3.74 -11.71
CA ILE A 128 2.26 4.37 -11.32
C ILE A 128 2.11 5.90 -11.19
N THR A 129 3.08 6.53 -10.52
CA THR A 129 3.21 7.99 -10.50
C THR A 129 4.54 8.40 -11.12
N LEU A 130 4.48 9.33 -12.07
CA LEU A 130 5.64 9.97 -12.68
C LEU A 130 5.80 11.38 -12.13
N ILE A 131 7.01 11.74 -11.69
CA ILE A 131 7.33 13.07 -11.17
C ILE A 131 8.52 13.63 -11.95
N PHE A 132 8.29 14.79 -12.57
CA PHE A 132 9.27 15.55 -13.34
C PHE A 132 9.57 16.87 -12.62
N THR A 133 10.78 17.40 -12.84
CA THR A 133 11.19 18.67 -12.21
C THR A 133 11.56 19.68 -13.27
N ASP A 134 10.97 20.88 -13.21
CA ASP A 134 11.11 21.92 -14.24
C ASP A 134 12.53 22.50 -14.40
N LYS A 135 13.52 22.07 -13.60
CA LYS A 135 14.94 22.47 -13.73
C LYS A 135 15.62 21.98 -15.02
N HIS A 136 14.84 21.46 -15.97
CA HIS A 136 15.30 20.85 -17.22
C HIS A 136 15.81 21.85 -18.28
N THR A 137 15.65 23.16 -18.13
CA THR A 137 15.71 24.06 -19.29
C THR A 137 17.03 24.80 -19.55
N GLU A 138 18.08 24.72 -18.73
CA GLU A 138 19.15 25.72 -18.90
C GLU A 138 20.58 25.19 -19.11
N HIS A 139 20.99 24.02 -18.57
CA HIS A 139 22.42 23.62 -18.65
C HIS A 139 22.76 22.12 -18.81
N ALA A 140 21.81 21.24 -19.16
CA ALA A 140 22.07 19.79 -19.24
C ALA A 140 22.04 19.26 -20.68
N ILE A 141 23.08 19.55 -21.48
CA ILE A 141 23.23 18.96 -22.83
C ILE A 141 24.15 17.72 -22.82
N ASP A 142 24.95 17.47 -21.76
CA ASP A 142 26.00 16.44 -21.83
C ASP A 142 25.89 15.24 -20.87
N LYS A 143 24.85 15.14 -20.02
CA LYS A 143 24.67 13.95 -19.16
C LYS A 143 23.19 13.52 -19.04
N PRO A 144 22.88 12.23 -19.22
CA PRO A 144 21.55 11.71 -18.94
C PRO A 144 21.24 11.92 -17.46
N LEU A 145 20.08 12.50 -17.16
CA LEU A 145 19.63 12.62 -15.77
C LEU A 145 19.41 11.23 -15.18
N PRO A 146 19.81 11.00 -13.91
CA PRO A 146 19.49 9.76 -13.23
C PRO A 146 17.96 9.62 -13.10
N VAL A 147 17.48 8.39 -13.19
CA VAL A 147 16.08 8.04 -12.94
C VAL A 147 16.02 7.30 -11.60
N CYS A 148 15.20 7.80 -10.67
CA CYS A 148 14.97 7.15 -9.39
C CYS A 148 13.67 6.35 -9.45
N VAL A 149 13.71 5.09 -9.00
CA VAL A 149 12.53 4.20 -8.95
C VAL A 149 12.24 3.83 -7.51
N PHE A 150 10.98 3.99 -7.09
CA PHE A 150 10.52 3.75 -5.72
C PHE A 150 9.40 2.72 -5.71
N GLU A 151 9.40 1.80 -4.72
CA GLU A 151 8.32 0.82 -4.56
C GLU A 151 6.99 1.52 -4.26
N GLY A 152 6.99 2.43 -3.28
CA GLY A 152 5.82 3.20 -2.91
C GLY A 152 6.14 4.66 -2.63
N PHE A 153 5.08 5.45 -2.49
CA PHE A 153 5.22 6.90 -2.29
C PHE A 153 5.89 7.26 -0.96
N VAL A 154 5.83 6.39 0.05
CA VAL A 154 6.53 6.63 1.33
C VAL A 154 8.04 6.62 1.11
N ASP A 155 8.54 5.69 0.30
CA ASP A 155 9.98 5.59 -0.02
C ASP A 155 10.43 6.81 -0.82
N PHE A 156 9.60 7.25 -1.77
CA PHE A 156 9.80 8.49 -2.52
C PHE A 156 9.89 9.71 -1.58
N LEU A 157 8.94 9.85 -0.65
CA LEU A 157 8.92 10.97 0.30
C LEU A 157 10.06 10.92 1.33
N SER A 158 10.65 9.74 1.56
CA SER A 158 11.83 9.58 2.42
C SER A 158 13.16 9.95 1.73
N MET A 159 13.14 10.27 0.43
CA MET A 159 14.33 10.74 -0.28
C MET A 159 14.81 12.07 0.31
N LYS A 160 16.08 12.10 0.74
CA LYS A 160 16.70 13.31 1.33
C LYS A 160 17.21 14.29 0.29
N GLU A 161 17.54 13.77 -0.89
CA GLU A 161 18.06 14.58 -2.00
C GLU A 161 16.96 15.47 -2.57
N GLU A 162 17.37 16.60 -3.13
CA GLU A 162 16.44 17.43 -3.89
C GLU A 162 15.96 16.62 -5.09
N ILE A 163 14.68 16.74 -5.43
CA ILE A 163 14.16 16.14 -6.65
C ILE A 163 14.80 16.92 -7.80
N THR A 164 15.91 16.40 -8.30
CA THR A 164 16.62 16.91 -9.48
C THR A 164 16.66 15.86 -10.58
N SER A 165 15.95 14.75 -10.37
CA SER A 165 15.89 13.55 -11.18
C SER A 165 14.44 13.23 -11.55
N VAL A 166 14.26 12.48 -12.64
CA VAL A 166 12.96 11.90 -12.97
C VAL A 166 12.67 10.79 -11.96
N CYS A 167 11.53 10.86 -11.28
CA CYS A 167 11.13 9.88 -10.29
C CYS A 167 9.94 9.06 -10.78
N LEU A 168 10.06 7.73 -10.70
CA LEU A 168 8.99 6.78 -10.96
C LEU A 168 8.62 6.10 -9.64
N VAL A 169 7.36 6.23 -9.23
CA VAL A 169 6.80 5.53 -8.07
C VAL A 169 5.90 4.41 -8.57
N LEU A 170 6.28 3.17 -8.27
CA LEU A 170 5.58 1.98 -8.76
C LEU A 170 4.21 1.79 -8.11
N ASN A 171 4.00 2.39 -6.94
CA ASN A 171 2.76 2.30 -6.18
C ASN A 171 2.38 0.82 -5.91
N SER A 172 3.38 -0.04 -5.63
CA SER A 172 3.18 -1.49 -5.48
C SER A 172 2.22 -1.81 -4.34
#